data_AF-A0A8H7DBC9-F1
#
_entry.id   AF-A0A8H7DBC9-F1
#
_cell.length_a   1.000
_cell.length_b   1.000
_cell.length_c   1.000
_cell.angle_alpha   90.00
_cell.angle_beta   90.00
_cell.angle_gamma   90.00
#
_symmetry.space_group_name_H-M   'P 1'
#
loop_
_entity.id
_entity.type
_entity.pdbx_description
1 polymer ?
#
loop_
_entity_poly.entity_id
_entity_poly.type
_entity_poly.pdbx_seq_one_letter_code
_entity_poly.pdbx_strand_id
1 'polypeptide(L)'
;MAADTRPHEPFPWPWRQPSILVTRAQEERRQAKSWLDADLGNENDTDDSDSDYVLSDSDASGSDASSSDSDEQISDSELAYIRANTHTGWASSSTDSLRKLDKEAELDRQIVDLIQAEKDAAAAYNPDEVVAVITQLYELLVTMGHWPEGSIRYAPHTDPPVNEQLALQLGYTPAAVSLMHRLPYPSPNINGWNDDAYYIFSDTQIADYTSEEHLKEGRRPYPYEYIDGCPDIDPWLLPMVLPKRYGWHVMLDTNLGVVRAYGDWVPSDTVEWRRYSDGAEDDDNWEETQKTEYRRAPLVPAVRYYSEFIYAYSSLSRLPVISASNSDPNEEPYQPSTYYSEVKEEQQALLALYRECGWPDEWRRAEFLAKWAAQKAEITRKRRAIREAQSKKGRK
;
A
#
# COMPACT_ATOMS: atom_id res chain seq x y z
N MET A 1 -14.53 -27.66 21.46
CA MET A 1 -14.33 -27.11 20.11
C MET A 1 -12.90 -27.42 19.73
N ALA A 2 -12.67 -28.26 18.71
CA ALA A 2 -11.33 -28.63 18.28
C ALA A 2 -10.77 -27.53 17.37
N ALA A 3 -9.60 -26.99 17.73
CA ALA A 3 -8.89 -25.99 16.92
C ALA A 3 -8.38 -26.64 15.64
N ASP A 4 -8.62 -25.99 14.50
CA ASP A 4 -8.08 -26.39 13.20
C ASP A 4 -6.56 -26.20 13.21
N THR A 5 -5.80 -27.30 13.17
CA THR A 5 -4.33 -27.32 13.26
C THR A 5 -3.65 -27.35 11.90
N ARG A 6 -4.32 -26.92 10.83
CA ARG A 6 -3.67 -26.82 9.52
C ARG A 6 -2.61 -25.72 9.56
N PRO A 7 -1.39 -25.97 9.05
CA PRO A 7 -0.39 -24.93 8.90
C PRO A 7 -0.94 -23.90 7.91
N HIS A 8 -1.27 -22.71 8.41
CA HIS A 8 -1.59 -21.58 7.56
C HIS A 8 -0.33 -21.25 6.75
N GLU A 9 -0.37 -21.47 5.44
CA GLU A 9 0.65 -20.97 4.54
C GLU A 9 0.74 -19.43 4.72
N PRO A 10 1.95 -18.85 4.75
CA PRO A 10 2.11 -17.41 4.86
C PRO A 10 1.42 -16.76 3.65
N PHE A 11 0.29 -16.10 3.90
CA PHE A 11 -0.46 -15.40 2.88
C PHE A 11 0.38 -14.23 2.35
N PRO A 12 0.65 -14.14 1.03
CA PRO A 12 1.42 -13.06 0.45
C PRO A 12 0.67 -11.72 0.60
N TRP A 13 1.25 -10.82 1.39
CA TRP A 13 0.65 -9.54 1.79
C TRP A 13 1.11 -8.38 0.88
N PRO A 14 0.28 -7.38 0.54
CA PRO A 14 -1.18 -7.40 0.55
C PRO A 14 -1.82 -7.50 -0.84
N TRP A 15 -1.13 -7.77 -1.96
CA TRP A 15 -1.83 -7.85 -3.27
C TRP A 15 -1.37 -8.98 -4.19
N ARG A 16 -1.17 -10.18 -3.66
CA ARG A 16 -1.72 -11.29 -4.43
C ARG A 16 -3.13 -11.47 -3.91
N GLN A 17 -4.11 -11.29 -4.80
CA GLN A 17 -5.47 -11.78 -4.56
C GLN A 17 -5.34 -13.16 -3.88
N PRO A 18 -6.14 -13.48 -2.83
CA PRO A 18 -6.34 -14.88 -2.50
C PRO A 18 -6.60 -15.57 -3.83
N SER A 19 -5.90 -16.67 -4.13
CA SER A 19 -6.11 -17.40 -5.37
C SER A 19 -7.53 -17.96 -5.36
N ILE A 20 -8.51 -17.11 -5.62
CA ILE A 20 -9.86 -17.50 -5.91
C ILE A 20 -9.74 -17.92 -7.38
N LEU A 21 -9.32 -19.17 -7.54
CA LEU A 21 -9.24 -19.93 -8.78
C LEU A 21 -8.02 -19.65 -9.69
N VAL A 22 -6.79 -19.80 -9.18
CA VAL A 22 -5.72 -20.28 -10.08
C VAL A 22 -6.01 -21.77 -10.31
N THR A 23 -6.59 -22.11 -11.45
CA THR A 23 -6.70 -23.53 -11.83
C THR A 23 -5.28 -24.09 -11.93
N ARG A 24 -5.06 -25.35 -11.52
CA ARG A 24 -3.79 -26.07 -11.64
C ARG A 24 -3.10 -25.87 -13.01
N ALA A 25 -3.87 -25.68 -14.07
CA ALA A 25 -3.42 -25.39 -15.43
C ALA A 25 -2.72 -24.01 -15.60
N GLN A 26 -3.07 -22.99 -14.82
CA GLN A 26 -2.42 -21.67 -14.84
C GLN A 26 -1.07 -21.70 -14.10
N GLU A 27 -0.96 -22.53 -13.06
CA GLU A 27 0.27 -22.72 -12.29
C GLU A 27 1.31 -23.54 -13.09
N GLU A 28 0.85 -24.60 -13.75
CA GLU A 28 1.65 -25.39 -14.70
C GLU A 28 2.13 -24.54 -15.90
N ARG A 29 1.32 -23.58 -16.37
CA ARG A 29 1.73 -22.61 -17.42
C ARG A 29 2.77 -21.61 -16.95
N ARG A 30 2.70 -21.17 -15.69
CA ARG A 30 3.67 -20.23 -15.12
C ARG A 30 5.03 -20.88 -14.92
N GLN A 31 5.03 -22.13 -14.47
CA GLN A 31 6.25 -22.95 -14.42
C GLN A 31 6.81 -23.18 -15.83
N ALA A 32 5.98 -23.55 -16.82
CA ALA A 32 6.45 -23.73 -18.19
C ALA A 32 7.08 -22.48 -18.80
N LYS A 33 6.57 -21.27 -18.49
CA LYS A 33 7.13 -20.00 -18.97
C LYS A 33 8.48 -19.67 -18.32
N SER A 34 8.62 -19.92 -17.01
CA SER A 34 9.90 -19.79 -16.30
C SER A 34 10.99 -20.72 -16.83
N TRP A 35 10.62 -21.89 -17.36
CA TRP A 35 11.56 -22.82 -18.01
C TRP A 35 11.98 -22.34 -19.41
N LEU A 36 11.10 -21.68 -20.15
CA LEU A 36 11.40 -21.12 -21.47
C LEU A 36 12.28 -19.86 -21.39
N ASP A 37 12.07 -19.00 -20.39
CA ASP A 37 12.88 -17.80 -20.19
C ASP A 37 14.29 -18.11 -19.64
N ALA A 38 14.47 -19.29 -19.02
CA ALA A 38 15.78 -19.79 -18.59
C ALA A 38 16.61 -20.40 -19.75
N ASP A 39 15.98 -20.75 -20.86
CA ASP A 39 16.62 -21.38 -22.03
C ASP A 39 17.04 -20.34 -23.10
N LEU A 40 16.49 -19.12 -23.02
CA LEU A 40 16.85 -17.98 -23.87
C LEU A 40 17.81 -17.04 -23.13
N GLY A 41 19.05 -17.51 -22.96
CA GLY A 41 20.12 -16.76 -22.32
C GLY A 41 20.43 -15.41 -22.99
N ASN A 42 20.39 -14.37 -22.16
CA ASN A 42 21.54 -13.53 -21.83
C ASN A 42 22.50 -13.14 -22.98
N GLU A 43 22.07 -12.21 -23.85
CA GLU A 43 22.95 -11.34 -24.62
C GLU A 43 22.73 -9.90 -24.14
N ASN A 44 23.48 -9.49 -23.13
CA ASN A 44 23.58 -8.10 -22.69
C ASN A 44 24.79 -7.48 -23.39
N ASP A 45 24.52 -6.72 -24.45
CA ASP A 45 25.47 -5.75 -25.00
C ASP A 45 25.50 -4.54 -24.06
N THR A 46 26.62 -4.38 -23.36
CA THR A 46 27.03 -3.13 -22.74
C THR A 46 27.64 -2.25 -23.82
N ASP A 47 27.04 -1.10 -24.10
CA ASP A 47 27.77 -0.02 -24.77
C ASP A 47 27.48 1.34 -24.13
N ASP A 48 28.59 2.06 -23.99
CA ASP A 48 28.80 3.27 -23.22
C ASP A 48 28.10 4.49 -23.84
N SER A 49 27.64 5.43 -23.03
CA SER A 49 27.60 6.85 -23.42
C SER A 49 27.50 7.77 -22.21
N ASP A 50 28.68 8.26 -21.80
CA ASP A 50 28.87 9.51 -21.09
C ASP A 50 28.28 10.67 -21.90
N SER A 51 27.48 11.55 -21.27
CA SER A 51 27.37 12.93 -21.73
C SER A 51 27.09 13.90 -20.57
N ASP A 52 28.08 14.74 -20.32
CA ASP A 52 28.04 15.91 -19.45
C ASP A 52 27.12 16.98 -20.06
N TYR A 53 26.08 17.38 -19.32
CA TYR A 53 25.28 18.57 -19.67
C TYR A 53 25.77 19.79 -18.89
N VAL A 54 26.47 20.68 -19.59
CA VAL A 54 26.78 22.04 -19.17
C VAL A 54 25.63 22.96 -19.61
N LEU A 55 24.97 23.60 -18.64
CA LEU A 55 23.98 24.65 -18.91
C LEU A 55 24.70 26.01 -19.06
N SER A 56 24.57 26.62 -20.22
CA SER A 56 24.92 28.03 -20.45
C SER A 56 23.73 28.78 -21.03
N ASP A 57 23.34 29.85 -20.33
CA ASP A 57 22.40 30.89 -20.77
C ASP A 57 22.89 31.59 -22.06
N SER A 58 21.97 31.90 -22.97
CA SER A 58 22.01 33.15 -23.76
C SER A 58 20.75 33.35 -24.63
N ASP A 59 20.10 34.48 -24.36
CA ASP A 59 19.55 35.48 -25.28
C ASP A 59 18.83 35.07 -26.57
N ALA A 60 17.54 35.42 -26.56
CA ALA A 60 16.66 35.51 -27.71
C ALA A 60 17.03 36.69 -28.63
N SER A 61 17.32 36.40 -29.89
CA SER A 61 17.10 37.32 -31.01
C SER A 61 16.88 36.51 -32.29
N GLY A 62 15.84 36.87 -33.05
CA GLY A 62 15.28 36.05 -34.12
C GLY A 62 16.02 36.08 -35.46
N SER A 63 15.62 35.21 -36.37
CA SER A 63 15.41 35.50 -37.80
C SER A 63 14.95 34.25 -38.58
N ASP A 64 14.34 34.56 -39.72
CA ASP A 64 13.65 33.76 -40.72
C ASP A 64 14.35 32.51 -41.32
N ALA A 65 13.46 31.68 -41.90
CA ALA A 65 13.60 30.90 -43.14
C ALA A 65 14.48 29.64 -43.16
N SER A 66 13.84 28.50 -43.45
CA SER A 66 14.02 27.76 -44.72
C SER A 66 13.59 26.29 -44.54
N SER A 67 12.45 25.92 -45.12
CA SER A 67 11.98 24.54 -45.27
C SER A 67 12.87 23.78 -46.25
N SER A 68 13.46 22.68 -45.79
CA SER A 68 14.19 21.71 -46.60
C SER A 68 13.51 20.35 -46.46
N ASP A 69 12.47 20.13 -47.26
CA ASP A 69 11.88 18.82 -47.50
C ASP A 69 12.95 17.88 -48.07
N SER A 70 13.34 16.88 -47.28
CA SER A 70 14.15 15.76 -47.73
C SER A 70 13.26 14.53 -47.75
N ASP A 71 12.58 14.34 -48.88
CA ASP A 71 11.86 13.11 -49.21
C ASP A 71 12.87 11.98 -49.39
N GLU A 72 13.18 11.27 -48.30
CA GLU A 72 13.87 9.98 -48.37
C GLU A 72 12.93 8.96 -49.05
N GLN A 73 13.15 8.74 -50.34
CA GLN A 73 12.43 7.75 -51.12
C GLN A 73 12.83 6.35 -50.64
N ILE A 74 11.92 5.68 -49.93
CA ILE A 74 12.02 4.26 -49.59
C ILE A 74 12.29 3.47 -50.86
N SER A 75 13.35 2.67 -50.86
CA SER A 75 13.75 1.90 -52.04
C SER A 75 12.70 0.83 -52.39
N ASP A 76 12.53 0.53 -53.68
CA ASP A 76 11.65 -0.56 -54.13
C ASP A 76 12.03 -1.92 -53.52
N SER A 77 13.30 -2.10 -53.12
CA SER A 77 13.78 -3.26 -52.37
C SER A 77 13.31 -3.30 -50.92
N GLU A 78 13.26 -2.17 -50.21
CA GLU A 78 12.65 -2.09 -48.88
C GLU A 78 11.14 -2.33 -48.96
N LEU A 79 10.48 -1.74 -49.96
CA LEU A 79 9.05 -1.99 -50.19
C LEU A 79 8.77 -3.48 -50.50
N ALA A 80 9.65 -4.15 -51.22
CA ALA A 80 9.54 -5.59 -51.47
C ALA A 80 9.79 -6.43 -50.21
N TYR A 81 10.76 -6.05 -49.37
CA TYR A 81 11.04 -6.71 -48.09
C TYR A 81 9.88 -6.54 -47.10
N ILE A 82 9.32 -5.34 -46.99
CA ILE A 82 8.15 -5.05 -46.16
C ILE A 82 6.95 -5.88 -46.65
N ARG A 83 6.71 -5.97 -47.96
CA ARG A 83 5.61 -6.79 -48.51
C ARG A 83 5.82 -8.30 -48.33
N ALA A 84 7.06 -8.78 -48.37
CA ALA A 84 7.37 -10.20 -48.16
C ALA A 84 7.19 -10.62 -46.69
N ASN A 85 7.46 -9.72 -45.74
CA ASN A 85 7.40 -10.01 -44.30
C ASN A 85 6.09 -9.57 -43.61
N THR A 86 5.21 -8.82 -44.28
CA THR A 86 3.90 -8.42 -43.71
C THR A 86 2.85 -9.54 -43.73
N HIS A 87 3.05 -10.62 -44.50
CA HIS A 87 2.09 -11.72 -44.56
C HIS A 87 2.30 -12.84 -43.54
N THR A 88 3.40 -12.83 -42.78
CA THR A 88 3.66 -13.81 -41.69
C THR A 88 3.31 -13.27 -40.30
N GLY A 89 3.07 -11.96 -40.14
CA GLY A 89 2.79 -11.33 -38.85
C GLY A 89 1.31 -11.18 -38.47
N TRP A 90 0.36 -11.50 -39.36
CA TRP A 90 -1.06 -11.16 -39.17
C TRP A 90 -1.97 -12.32 -38.72
N ALA A 91 -1.41 -13.50 -38.45
CA ALA A 91 -2.15 -14.62 -37.85
C ALA A 91 -2.34 -14.49 -36.32
N SER A 92 -1.75 -13.46 -35.68
CA SER A 92 -1.93 -13.20 -34.23
C SER A 92 -3.30 -12.61 -33.88
N SER A 93 -4.01 -11.97 -34.83
CA SER A 93 -5.18 -11.14 -34.49
C SER A 93 -6.42 -11.93 -34.07
N SER A 94 -6.62 -13.14 -34.60
CA SER A 94 -7.80 -13.97 -34.29
C SER A 94 -7.72 -14.62 -32.90
N THR A 95 -6.55 -15.16 -32.53
CA THR A 95 -6.36 -15.76 -31.20
C THR A 95 -6.34 -14.70 -30.11
N ASP A 96 -5.81 -13.50 -30.39
CA ASP A 96 -5.80 -12.40 -29.42
C ASP A 96 -7.20 -11.80 -29.23
N SER A 97 -8.01 -11.74 -30.29
CA SER A 97 -9.40 -11.31 -30.22
C SER A 97 -10.28 -12.27 -29.42
N LEU A 98 -10.13 -13.59 -29.63
CA LEU A 98 -10.84 -14.59 -28.82
C LEU A 98 -10.40 -14.58 -27.35
N ARG A 99 -9.09 -14.44 -27.10
CA ARG A 99 -8.56 -14.27 -25.73
C ARG A 99 -9.04 -12.99 -25.07
N LYS A 100 -9.28 -11.92 -25.83
CA LYS A 100 -9.85 -10.67 -25.32
C LYS A 100 -11.31 -10.88 -24.89
N LEU A 101 -12.13 -11.48 -25.75
CA LEU A 101 -13.54 -11.79 -25.45
C LEU A 101 -13.71 -12.74 -24.26
N ASP A 102 -12.89 -13.78 -24.16
CA ASP A 102 -12.93 -14.71 -23.01
C ASP A 102 -12.58 -14.00 -21.69
N LYS A 103 -11.62 -13.06 -21.74
CA LYS A 103 -11.23 -12.24 -20.58
C LYS A 103 -12.33 -11.25 -20.19
N GLU A 104 -12.99 -10.63 -21.16
CA GLU A 104 -14.13 -9.71 -20.93
C GLU A 104 -15.30 -10.46 -20.28
N ALA A 105 -15.68 -11.62 -20.81
CA ALA A 105 -16.79 -12.42 -20.24
C ALA A 105 -16.46 -13.03 -18.86
N GLU A 106 -15.18 -13.31 -18.58
CA GLU A 106 -14.73 -13.69 -17.23
C GLU A 106 -14.81 -12.49 -16.28
N LEU A 107 -14.41 -11.31 -16.73
CA LEU A 107 -14.46 -10.09 -15.92
C LEU A 107 -15.90 -9.71 -15.55
N ASP A 108 -16.83 -9.75 -16.51
CA ASP A 108 -18.26 -9.47 -16.24
C ASP A 108 -18.81 -10.37 -15.14
N ARG A 109 -18.42 -11.66 -15.16
CA ARG A 109 -18.78 -12.61 -14.10
C ARG A 109 -18.18 -12.21 -12.77
N GLN A 110 -16.89 -11.85 -12.74
CA GLN A 110 -16.22 -11.37 -11.53
C GLN A 110 -16.86 -10.10 -10.97
N ILE A 111 -17.33 -9.17 -11.81
CA ILE A 111 -18.04 -7.97 -11.37
C ILE A 111 -19.38 -8.32 -10.73
N VAL A 112 -20.15 -9.25 -11.32
CA VAL A 112 -21.41 -9.72 -10.74
C VAL A 112 -21.18 -10.39 -9.38
N ASP A 113 -20.17 -11.25 -9.29
CA ASP A 113 -19.79 -11.93 -8.05
C ASP A 113 -19.34 -10.93 -6.97
N LEU A 114 -18.56 -9.91 -7.36
CA LEU A 114 -18.14 -8.83 -6.47
C LEU A 114 -19.36 -8.04 -5.94
N ILE A 115 -20.30 -7.65 -6.80
CA ILE A 115 -21.52 -6.94 -6.38
C ILE A 115 -22.36 -7.78 -5.41
N GLN A 116 -22.45 -9.09 -5.65
CA GLN A 116 -23.16 -9.97 -4.72
C GLN A 116 -22.41 -10.08 -3.38
N ALA A 117 -21.08 -10.22 -3.41
CA ALA A 117 -20.26 -10.23 -2.21
C ALA A 117 -20.38 -8.92 -1.41
N GLU A 118 -20.47 -7.76 -2.07
CA GLU A 118 -20.73 -6.47 -1.42
C GLU A 118 -22.08 -6.45 -0.69
N LYS A 119 -23.14 -6.97 -1.31
CA LYS A 119 -24.46 -7.06 -0.68
C LYS A 119 -24.44 -7.99 0.53
N ASP A 120 -23.77 -9.13 0.40
CA ASP A 120 -23.65 -10.10 1.49
C ASP A 120 -22.81 -9.52 2.64
N ALA A 121 -21.73 -8.79 2.32
CA ALA A 121 -20.92 -8.07 3.31
C ALA A 121 -21.73 -6.98 4.04
N ALA A 122 -22.49 -6.17 3.31
CA ALA A 122 -23.37 -5.16 3.90
C ALA A 122 -24.43 -5.77 4.82
N ALA A 123 -24.99 -6.92 4.45
CA ALA A 123 -25.97 -7.64 5.27
C ALA A 123 -25.33 -8.28 6.52
N ALA A 124 -24.06 -8.66 6.46
CA ALA A 124 -23.30 -9.24 7.56
C ALA A 124 -22.60 -8.18 8.43
N TYR A 125 -22.57 -6.92 8.00
CA TYR A 125 -21.82 -5.87 8.67
C TYR A 125 -22.34 -5.60 10.08
N ASN A 126 -21.44 -5.76 11.05
CA ASN A 126 -21.68 -5.43 12.45
C ASN A 126 -20.66 -4.38 12.92
N PRO A 127 -21.07 -3.13 13.19
CA PRO A 127 -20.15 -2.09 13.66
C PRO A 127 -19.49 -2.44 15.01
N ASP A 128 -20.16 -3.20 15.87
CA ASP A 128 -19.63 -3.65 17.15
C ASP A 128 -18.40 -4.55 16.98
N GLU A 129 -18.42 -5.45 16.01
CA GLU A 129 -17.29 -6.35 15.73
C GLU A 129 -16.10 -5.60 15.14
N VAL A 130 -16.36 -4.61 14.28
CA VAL A 130 -15.30 -3.74 13.73
C VAL A 130 -14.64 -2.92 14.82
N VAL A 131 -15.43 -2.31 15.72
CA VAL A 131 -14.89 -1.60 16.88
C VAL A 131 -14.06 -2.57 17.75
N ALA A 132 -14.59 -3.76 18.05
CA ALA A 132 -13.92 -4.74 18.90
C ALA A 132 -12.58 -5.21 18.32
N VAL A 133 -12.47 -5.46 17.01
CA VAL A 133 -11.21 -5.92 16.40
C VAL A 133 -10.18 -4.79 16.31
N ILE A 134 -10.60 -3.55 16.04
CA ILE A 134 -9.69 -2.38 16.04
C ILE A 134 -9.17 -2.14 17.45
N THR A 135 -10.04 -2.24 18.46
CA THR A 135 -9.66 -2.18 19.88
C THR A 135 -8.63 -3.27 20.21
N GLN A 136 -8.88 -4.52 19.82
CA GLN A 136 -7.93 -5.62 20.04
C GLN A 136 -6.57 -5.36 19.38
N LEU A 137 -6.54 -4.82 18.16
CA LEU A 137 -5.30 -4.45 17.50
C LEU A 137 -4.53 -3.40 18.30
N TYR A 138 -5.20 -2.35 18.78
CA TYR A 138 -4.56 -1.29 19.56
C TYR A 138 -4.04 -1.80 20.90
N GLU A 139 -4.83 -2.62 21.60
CA GLU A 139 -4.43 -3.27 22.85
C GLU A 139 -3.24 -4.21 22.65
N LEU A 140 -3.19 -4.92 21.53
CA LEU A 140 -2.05 -5.75 21.15
C LEU A 140 -0.77 -4.90 21.01
N LEU A 141 -0.84 -3.74 20.35
CA LEU A 141 0.30 -2.84 20.19
C LEU A 141 0.81 -2.31 21.54
N VAL A 142 -0.08 -1.97 22.47
CA VAL A 142 0.30 -1.61 23.85
C VAL A 142 0.98 -2.79 24.56
N THR A 143 0.38 -3.97 24.44
CA THR A 143 0.87 -5.21 25.06
C THR A 143 2.28 -5.55 24.57
N MET A 144 2.52 -5.48 23.27
CA MET A 144 3.80 -5.73 22.62
C MET A 144 4.89 -4.69 22.91
N GLY A 145 4.56 -3.62 23.66
CA GLY A 145 5.50 -2.56 24.00
C GLY A 145 5.75 -1.56 22.86
N HIS A 146 4.95 -1.61 21.79
CA HIS A 146 4.94 -0.61 20.72
C HIS A 146 4.40 0.72 21.22
N TRP A 147 3.25 0.65 21.88
CA TRP A 147 2.60 1.81 22.47
C TRP A 147 2.78 1.85 23.99
N PRO A 148 2.88 3.05 24.59
CA PRO A 148 2.87 3.21 26.04
C PRO A 148 1.56 2.68 26.66
N GLU A 149 1.60 2.34 27.94
CA GLU A 149 0.37 2.06 28.69
C GLU A 149 -0.49 3.32 28.81
N GLY A 150 -1.82 3.15 28.82
CA GLY A 150 -2.76 4.28 28.91
C GLY A 150 -2.83 5.15 27.66
N SER A 151 -2.32 4.67 26.53
CA SER A 151 -2.23 5.43 25.30
C SER A 151 -3.42 5.25 24.35
N ILE A 152 -4.43 4.49 24.77
CA ILE A 152 -5.68 4.30 24.04
C ILE A 152 -6.78 5.05 24.80
N ARG A 153 -7.54 5.87 24.08
CA ARG A 153 -8.77 6.49 24.55
C ARG A 153 -9.95 5.66 24.05
N TYR A 154 -10.71 5.11 25.00
CA TYR A 154 -11.89 4.30 24.71
C TYR A 154 -13.15 5.15 24.75
N ALA A 155 -14.16 4.74 23.99
CA ALA A 155 -15.50 5.30 24.13
C ALA A 155 -16.04 5.08 25.57
N PRO A 156 -16.89 5.98 26.10
CA PRO A 156 -17.38 7.20 25.47
C PRO A 156 -16.35 8.34 25.49
N HIS A 157 -16.18 9.00 24.34
CA HIS A 157 -15.27 10.15 24.20
C HIS A 157 -15.93 11.41 24.75
N THR A 158 -15.61 11.78 26.00
CA THR A 158 -16.15 12.99 26.64
C THR A 158 -15.19 14.18 26.60
N ASP A 159 -13.89 13.95 26.37
CA ASP A 159 -12.87 15.01 26.39
C ASP A 159 -11.67 14.70 25.46
N PRO A 160 -11.58 15.34 24.27
CA PRO A 160 -12.69 16.01 23.58
C PRO A 160 -13.71 15.00 23.03
N PRO A 161 -15.00 15.37 22.93
CA PRO A 161 -15.99 14.58 22.22
C PRO A 161 -15.85 14.72 20.70
N VAL A 162 -16.39 13.76 19.94
CA VAL A 162 -16.56 13.91 18.50
C VAL A 162 -17.53 15.07 18.23
N ASN A 163 -17.13 16.04 17.41
CA ASN A 163 -17.99 17.14 17.00
C ASN A 163 -18.99 16.67 15.93
N GLU A 164 -20.09 16.06 16.39
CA GLU A 164 -21.17 15.53 15.53
C GLU A 164 -21.74 16.59 14.58
N GLN A 165 -21.93 17.83 15.05
CA GLN A 165 -22.45 18.90 14.23
C GLN A 165 -21.52 19.21 13.05
N LEU A 166 -20.22 19.34 13.31
CA LEU A 166 -19.23 19.56 12.26
C LEU A 166 -19.14 18.35 11.32
N ALA A 167 -19.16 17.12 11.85
CA ALA A 167 -19.11 15.92 11.03
C ALA A 167 -20.28 15.86 10.03
N LEU A 168 -21.49 16.17 10.49
CA LEU A 168 -22.68 16.26 9.62
C LEU A 168 -22.57 17.41 8.60
N GLN A 169 -22.00 18.56 8.97
CA GLN A 169 -21.76 19.68 8.05
C GLN A 169 -20.74 19.34 6.95
N LEU A 170 -19.75 18.52 7.29
CA LEU A 170 -18.76 17.97 6.37
C LEU A 170 -19.31 16.83 5.48
N GLY A 171 -20.58 16.48 5.68
CA GLY A 171 -21.29 15.50 4.85
C GLY A 171 -21.11 14.05 5.26
N TYR A 172 -20.53 13.74 6.43
CA TYR A 172 -20.49 12.36 6.91
C TYR A 172 -21.91 11.81 7.16
N THR A 173 -22.14 10.53 6.85
CA THR A 173 -23.43 9.88 7.13
C THR A 173 -23.66 9.65 8.63
N PRO A 174 -24.92 9.57 9.11
CA PRO A 174 -25.21 9.24 10.51
C PRO A 174 -24.59 7.92 10.98
N ALA A 175 -24.47 6.92 10.10
CA ALA A 175 -23.83 5.65 10.42
C ALA A 175 -22.32 5.82 10.66
N ALA A 176 -21.65 6.59 9.81
CA ALA A 176 -20.24 6.92 9.96
C ALA A 176 -19.99 7.71 11.26
N VAL A 177 -20.78 8.74 11.53
CA VAL A 177 -20.69 9.52 12.78
C VAL A 177 -20.95 8.66 14.01
N SER A 178 -21.96 7.78 13.96
CA SER A 178 -22.21 6.84 15.05
C SER A 178 -21.02 5.92 15.30
N LEU A 179 -20.30 5.51 14.27
CA LEU A 179 -19.08 4.70 14.43
C LEU A 179 -17.92 5.51 15.02
N MET A 180 -17.75 6.77 14.61
CA MET A 180 -16.72 7.67 15.17
C MET A 180 -16.83 7.79 16.70
N HIS A 181 -18.05 7.79 17.26
CA HIS A 181 -18.25 7.83 18.72
C HIS A 181 -17.81 6.56 19.45
N ARG A 182 -17.63 5.45 18.73
CA ARG A 182 -17.41 4.11 19.29
C ARG A 182 -15.98 3.62 19.11
N LEU A 183 -15.29 4.08 18.07
CA LEU A 183 -13.91 3.68 17.77
C LEU A 183 -12.96 4.05 18.91
N PRO A 184 -11.93 3.23 19.20
CA PRO A 184 -10.83 3.64 20.04
C PRO A 184 -9.93 4.63 19.30
N TYR A 185 -9.34 5.61 20.00
CA TYR A 185 -8.38 6.55 19.43
C TYR A 185 -7.05 6.51 20.18
N PRO A 186 -5.92 6.67 19.49
CA PRO A 186 -4.64 6.88 20.17
C PRO A 186 -4.67 8.19 20.96
N SER A 187 -3.88 8.22 22.02
CA SER A 187 -3.59 9.43 22.78
C SER A 187 -2.77 10.40 21.90
N PRO A 188 -2.94 11.72 22.04
CA PRO A 188 -2.13 12.72 21.32
C PRO A 188 -0.61 12.50 21.44
N ASN A 189 -0.15 11.85 22.52
CA ASN A 189 1.26 11.54 22.76
C ASN A 189 1.86 10.49 21.80
N ILE A 190 1.03 9.66 21.16
CA ILE A 190 1.44 8.70 20.14
C ILE A 190 1.45 9.35 18.75
N ASN A 191 0.47 10.23 18.50
CA ASN A 191 0.20 10.80 17.18
C ASN A 191 1.11 11.99 16.81
N GLY A 192 2.31 12.08 17.41
CA GLY A 192 3.28 13.12 17.09
C GLY A 192 3.84 12.95 15.67
N TRP A 193 3.87 14.04 14.89
CA TRP A 193 4.31 14.06 13.49
C TRP A 193 5.77 13.61 13.23
N ASN A 194 6.58 13.47 14.29
CA ASN A 194 8.04 13.30 14.19
C ASN A 194 8.57 11.95 14.71
N ASP A 195 7.70 11.04 15.18
CA ASP A 195 8.16 9.73 15.67
C ASP A 195 7.46 8.60 14.91
N ASP A 196 8.00 8.29 13.73
CA ASP A 196 7.57 7.16 12.89
C ASP A 196 7.58 5.82 13.65
N ALA A 197 8.24 5.76 14.81
CA ALA A 197 8.28 4.58 15.66
C ALA A 197 6.92 4.20 16.26
N TYR A 198 5.87 5.01 16.11
CA TYR A 198 4.52 4.69 16.58
C TYR A 198 3.52 4.36 15.47
N TYR A 199 3.90 4.54 14.21
CA TYR A 199 3.00 4.31 13.08
C TYR A 199 2.74 2.83 12.85
N ILE A 200 1.50 2.47 12.54
CA ILE A 200 1.12 1.12 12.11
C ILE A 200 1.42 0.96 10.61
N PHE A 201 1.22 2.01 9.83
CA PHE A 201 1.46 2.06 8.39
C PHE A 201 2.48 3.14 8.05
N SER A 202 3.35 2.87 7.05
CA SER A 202 4.41 3.81 6.65
C SER A 202 3.81 5.14 6.25
N ASP A 203 4.43 6.24 6.72
CA ASP A 203 4.08 7.60 6.33
C ASP A 203 2.60 7.92 6.56
N THR A 204 2.02 7.45 7.67
CA THR A 204 0.64 7.73 8.03
C THR A 204 0.51 8.23 9.46
N GLN A 205 -0.60 8.88 9.77
CA GLN A 205 -1.06 9.13 11.12
C GLN A 205 -2.39 8.43 11.35
N ILE A 206 -2.66 7.89 12.54
CA ILE A 206 -3.98 7.30 12.82
C ILE A 206 -5.01 8.43 12.97
N ALA A 207 -6.15 8.30 12.29
CA ALA A 207 -7.21 9.28 12.35
C ALA A 207 -7.85 9.34 13.75
N ASP A 208 -8.13 10.56 14.23
CA ASP A 208 -8.72 10.84 15.53
C ASP A 208 -9.89 11.80 15.34
N TYR A 209 -11.10 11.27 15.19
CA TYR A 209 -12.28 12.08 14.91
C TYR A 209 -12.82 12.85 16.12
N THR A 210 -12.13 12.78 17.26
CA THR A 210 -12.33 13.77 18.34
C THR A 210 -11.62 15.10 18.04
N SER A 211 -10.70 15.12 17.06
CA SER A 211 -10.07 16.32 16.52
C SER A 211 -10.86 16.86 15.32
N GLU A 212 -11.23 18.15 15.37
CA GLU A 212 -11.87 18.84 14.24
C GLU A 212 -10.97 18.93 13.00
N GLU A 213 -9.66 18.95 13.19
CA GLU A 213 -8.68 18.95 12.10
C GLU A 213 -8.75 17.63 11.33
N HIS A 214 -8.69 16.49 12.04
CA HIS A 214 -8.78 15.16 11.43
C HIS A 214 -10.18 14.90 10.84
N LEU A 215 -11.24 15.50 11.40
CA LEU A 215 -12.58 15.45 10.78
C LEU A 215 -12.58 16.09 9.39
N LYS A 216 -11.95 17.26 9.23
CA LYS A 216 -11.84 17.97 7.95
C LYS A 216 -10.93 17.24 6.99
N GLU A 217 -9.73 16.87 7.44
CA GLU A 217 -8.76 16.13 6.64
C GLU A 217 -9.30 14.77 6.19
N GLY A 218 -10.08 14.08 7.04
CA GLY A 218 -10.71 12.82 6.69
C GLY A 218 -11.70 12.89 5.52
N ARG A 219 -12.18 14.07 5.10
CA ARG A 219 -12.99 14.23 3.88
C ARG A 219 -12.14 14.35 2.62
N ARG A 220 -10.89 14.80 2.77
CA ARG A 220 -9.92 15.06 1.71
C ARG A 220 -8.51 14.68 2.19
N PRO A 221 -8.22 13.39 2.45
CA PRO A 221 -6.90 13.01 2.95
C PRO A 221 -5.84 13.28 1.88
N TYR A 222 -4.58 13.48 2.27
CA TYR A 222 -3.47 13.54 1.31
C TYR A 222 -3.51 12.36 0.32
N PRO A 223 -3.11 12.49 -0.96
CA PRO A 223 -2.79 13.72 -1.69
C PRO A 223 -4.03 14.50 -2.14
N TYR A 224 -5.25 14.02 -1.90
CA TYR A 224 -6.48 14.59 -2.44
C TYR A 224 -6.68 16.06 -2.08
N GLU A 225 -6.17 16.51 -0.93
CA GLU A 225 -6.20 17.93 -0.55
C GLU A 225 -5.43 18.85 -1.51
N TYR A 226 -4.39 18.34 -2.18
CA TYR A 226 -3.53 19.09 -3.10
C TYR A 226 -3.93 18.94 -4.57
N ILE A 227 -4.84 18.03 -4.88
CA ILE A 227 -5.31 17.81 -6.24
C ILE A 227 -6.46 18.76 -6.51
N ASP A 228 -6.21 19.78 -7.35
CA ASP A 228 -7.22 20.75 -7.72
C ASP A 228 -8.47 20.08 -8.32
N GLY A 229 -9.63 20.46 -7.79
CA GLY A 229 -10.92 19.90 -8.19
C GLY A 229 -11.15 18.45 -7.75
N CYS A 230 -10.33 17.89 -6.85
CA CYS A 230 -10.64 16.60 -6.24
C CYS A 230 -11.91 16.73 -5.38
N PRO A 231 -12.96 15.93 -5.61
CA PRO A 231 -14.13 15.93 -4.76
C PRO A 231 -13.79 15.36 -3.38
N ASP A 232 -14.63 15.65 -2.39
CA ASP A 232 -14.57 14.94 -1.11
C ASP A 232 -14.79 13.44 -1.36
N ILE A 233 -14.15 12.59 -0.55
CA ILE A 233 -14.39 11.13 -0.61
C ILE A 233 -15.85 10.81 -0.27
N ASP A 234 -16.33 9.60 -0.55
CA ASP A 234 -17.75 9.29 -0.30
C ASP A 234 -18.16 9.49 1.19
N PRO A 235 -19.35 10.04 1.50
CA PRO A 235 -19.85 10.34 2.87
C PRO A 235 -19.78 9.23 3.93
N TRP A 236 -19.76 7.98 3.52
CA TRP A 236 -19.76 6.80 4.39
C TRP A 236 -18.36 6.20 4.58
N LEU A 237 -17.34 6.74 3.90
CA LEU A 237 -15.96 6.33 4.08
C LEU A 237 -15.33 7.07 5.26
N LEU A 238 -14.64 6.31 6.11
CA LEU A 238 -13.85 6.80 7.22
C LEU A 238 -12.38 6.45 7.01
N PRO A 239 -11.51 7.40 6.65
CA PRO A 239 -10.08 7.19 6.74
C PRO A 239 -9.67 6.77 8.16
N MET A 240 -9.17 5.55 8.28
CA MET A 240 -8.63 5.00 9.52
C MET A 240 -7.23 5.55 9.80
N VAL A 241 -6.56 5.99 8.74
CA VAL A 241 -5.31 6.73 8.77
C VAL A 241 -5.37 7.94 7.84
N LEU A 242 -4.63 8.98 8.21
CA LEU A 242 -4.35 10.16 7.42
C LEU A 242 -2.95 9.99 6.82
N PRO A 243 -2.84 9.75 5.50
CA PRO A 243 -1.55 9.57 4.84
C PRO A 243 -0.75 10.88 4.80
N LYS A 244 0.58 10.76 4.79
CA LYS A 244 1.50 11.81 4.33
C LYS A 244 1.76 11.63 2.83
N ARG A 245 2.84 12.24 2.34
CA ARG A 245 3.19 12.28 0.91
C ARG A 245 3.13 10.95 0.15
N TYR A 246 3.62 9.90 0.78
CA TYR A 246 3.70 8.55 0.22
C TYR A 246 3.06 7.53 1.17
N GLY A 247 2.08 8.02 1.94
CA GLY A 247 1.44 7.26 3.00
C GLY A 247 0.48 6.22 2.47
N TRP A 248 0.25 5.20 3.28
CA TRP A 248 -0.88 4.29 3.03
C TRP A 248 -2.20 4.99 3.26
N HIS A 249 -3.14 4.73 2.37
CA HIS A 249 -4.54 4.99 2.56
C HIS A 249 -5.18 3.74 3.14
N VAL A 250 -5.88 3.89 4.26
CA VAL A 250 -6.72 2.83 4.85
C VAL A 250 -8.04 3.47 5.20
N MET A 251 -9.12 3.07 4.51
CA MET A 251 -10.45 3.65 4.68
C MET A 251 -11.45 2.55 5.01
N LEU A 252 -12.29 2.78 6.00
CA LEU A 252 -13.40 1.90 6.36
C LEU A 252 -14.68 2.38 5.67
N ASP A 253 -15.26 1.51 4.86
CA ASP A 253 -16.60 1.69 4.29
C ASP A 253 -17.64 1.26 5.31
N THR A 254 -18.34 2.25 5.89
CA THR A 254 -19.33 2.00 6.95
C THR A 254 -20.69 1.51 6.43
N ASN A 255 -20.90 1.44 5.11
CA ASN A 255 -22.09 0.81 4.54
C ASN A 255 -21.89 -0.69 4.33
N LEU A 256 -20.66 -1.09 3.98
CA LEU A 256 -20.33 -2.45 3.60
C LEU A 256 -19.59 -3.23 4.69
N GLY A 257 -19.00 -2.54 5.67
CA GLY A 257 -18.13 -3.18 6.66
C GLY A 257 -16.81 -3.68 6.08
N VAL A 258 -16.28 -3.02 5.06
CA VAL A 258 -15.04 -3.38 4.37
C VAL A 258 -14.00 -2.28 4.48
N VAL A 259 -12.72 -2.67 4.44
CA VAL A 259 -11.57 -1.78 4.34
C VAL A 259 -11.10 -1.71 2.90
N ARG A 260 -10.80 -0.49 2.46
CA ARG A 260 -10.03 -0.16 1.26
C ARG A 260 -8.65 0.25 1.73
N ALA A 261 -7.62 -0.51 1.35
CA ALA A 261 -6.24 -0.17 1.66
C ALA A 261 -5.45 -0.05 0.36
N TYR A 262 -4.58 0.95 0.23
CA TYR A 262 -3.67 1.10 -0.91
C TYR A 262 -2.56 2.09 -0.56
N GLY A 263 -1.42 2.01 -1.26
CA GLY A 263 -0.34 3.00 -1.19
C GLY A 263 -0.28 3.79 -2.50
N ASP A 264 0.92 4.25 -2.88
CA ASP A 264 1.15 5.08 -4.08
C ASP A 264 0.52 4.57 -5.39
N TRP A 265 0.16 3.28 -5.50
CA TRP A 265 -0.44 2.70 -6.69
C TRP A 265 -1.41 1.56 -6.38
N VAL A 266 -2.59 1.58 -7.01
CA VAL A 266 -3.51 0.43 -7.09
C VAL A 266 -3.19 -0.37 -8.36
N PRO A 267 -2.95 -1.69 -8.28
CA PRO A 267 -2.69 -2.49 -9.47
C PRO A 267 -3.86 -2.45 -10.46
N SER A 268 -3.56 -2.14 -11.73
CA SER A 268 -4.54 -1.98 -12.80
C SER A 268 -5.20 -3.30 -13.27
N ASP A 269 -4.72 -4.43 -12.77
CA ASP A 269 -5.24 -5.77 -13.04
C ASP A 269 -6.30 -6.24 -12.03
N THR A 270 -6.62 -5.42 -11.02
CA THR A 270 -7.69 -5.73 -10.06
C THR A 270 -9.08 -5.59 -10.68
N VAL A 271 -10.04 -6.42 -10.24
CA VAL A 271 -11.44 -6.35 -10.70
C VAL A 271 -12.06 -5.00 -10.30
N GLU A 272 -11.67 -4.46 -9.15
CA GLU A 272 -12.07 -3.15 -8.66
C GLU A 272 -11.54 -2.03 -9.55
N TRP A 273 -10.26 -2.06 -9.97
CA TRP A 273 -9.74 -1.10 -10.93
C TRP A 273 -10.58 -1.06 -12.20
N ARG A 274 -10.88 -2.23 -12.77
CA ARG A 274 -11.63 -2.33 -14.03
C ARG A 274 -13.08 -1.88 -13.93
N ARG A 275 -13.78 -2.21 -12.85
CA ARG A 275 -15.15 -1.75 -12.60
C ARG A 275 -15.28 -0.22 -12.65
N TYR A 276 -14.21 0.50 -12.30
CA TYR A 276 -14.16 1.96 -12.30
C TYR A 276 -13.23 2.54 -13.39
N SER A 277 -12.77 1.72 -14.35
CA SER A 277 -11.94 2.18 -15.47
C SER A 277 -12.72 2.34 -16.79
N ASP A 278 -14.02 2.01 -16.81
CA ASP A 278 -14.88 2.22 -17.99
C ASP A 278 -14.91 3.72 -18.36
N GLY A 279 -13.99 4.12 -19.26
CA GLY A 279 -13.80 5.50 -19.72
C GLY A 279 -12.37 6.05 -19.59
N ALA A 280 -11.43 5.35 -18.97
CA ALA A 280 -10.03 5.80 -18.80
C ALA A 280 -9.02 4.92 -19.56
N GLU A 281 -9.45 4.35 -20.69
CA GLU A 281 -8.51 3.74 -21.65
C GLU A 281 -7.90 4.89 -22.46
N ASP A 282 -6.61 5.15 -22.26
CA ASP A 282 -5.75 6.12 -22.98
C ASP A 282 -5.74 7.60 -22.55
N ASP A 283 -6.33 7.98 -21.41
CA ASP A 283 -6.12 9.36 -20.95
C ASP A 283 -4.75 9.47 -20.28
N ASP A 284 -3.81 10.13 -20.95
CA ASP A 284 -2.57 10.72 -20.41
C ASP A 284 -2.83 11.62 -19.16
N ASN A 285 -4.11 11.81 -18.80
CA ASN A 285 -4.58 12.52 -17.63
C ASN A 285 -4.46 11.68 -16.34
N TRP A 286 -3.23 11.35 -15.98
CA TRP A 286 -2.84 10.77 -14.69
C TRP A 286 -3.51 11.47 -13.50
N GLU A 287 -3.66 12.80 -13.56
CA GLU A 287 -4.27 13.60 -12.48
C GLU A 287 -5.76 13.28 -12.24
N GLU A 288 -6.51 12.86 -13.26
CA GLU A 288 -7.93 12.55 -13.12
C GLU A 288 -8.19 11.13 -12.60
N THR A 289 -7.31 10.19 -12.93
CA THR A 289 -7.34 8.84 -12.37
C THR A 289 -7.00 8.81 -10.89
N GLN A 290 -6.05 9.65 -10.44
CA GLN A 290 -5.72 9.79 -9.02
C GLN A 290 -6.93 10.15 -8.15
N LYS A 291 -7.79 11.08 -8.62
CA LYS A 291 -8.95 11.60 -7.86
C LYS A 291 -9.93 10.54 -7.35
N THR A 292 -9.92 9.33 -7.93
CA THR A 292 -10.86 8.25 -7.57
C THR A 292 -10.18 6.92 -7.24
N GLU A 293 -8.87 6.90 -7.00
CA GLU A 293 -8.11 5.68 -6.73
C GLU A 293 -8.69 4.83 -5.59
N TYR A 294 -9.21 5.45 -4.54
CA TYR A 294 -9.85 4.72 -3.44
C TYR A 294 -11.03 3.85 -3.89
N ARG A 295 -11.75 4.24 -4.96
CA ARG A 295 -12.86 3.44 -5.50
C ARG A 295 -12.35 2.16 -6.14
N ARG A 296 -11.15 2.22 -6.72
CA ARG A 296 -10.44 1.12 -7.39
C ARG A 296 -9.68 0.21 -6.43
N ALA A 297 -9.48 0.64 -5.18
CA ALA A 297 -8.83 -0.17 -4.17
C ALA A 297 -9.66 -1.43 -3.84
N PRO A 298 -9.02 -2.59 -3.66
CA PRO A 298 -9.75 -3.81 -3.35
C PRO A 298 -10.49 -3.76 -2.02
N LEU A 299 -11.58 -4.52 -1.95
CA LEU A 299 -12.46 -4.54 -0.77
C LEU A 299 -12.18 -5.75 0.10
N VAL A 300 -11.80 -5.51 1.36
CA VAL A 300 -11.54 -6.58 2.33
C VAL A 300 -12.49 -6.43 3.53
N PRO A 301 -13.24 -7.46 3.96
CA PRO A 301 -14.04 -7.36 5.18
C PRO A 301 -13.22 -6.84 6.35
N ALA A 302 -13.69 -5.78 7.03
CA ALA A 302 -12.90 -5.06 8.02
C ALA A 302 -12.44 -5.96 9.18
N VAL A 303 -13.34 -6.84 9.66
CA VAL A 303 -13.01 -7.83 10.69
C VAL A 303 -11.86 -8.72 10.27
N ARG A 304 -11.88 -9.20 9.02
CA ARG A 304 -10.81 -10.03 8.46
C ARG A 304 -9.51 -9.24 8.35
N TYR A 305 -9.57 -8.02 7.78
CA TYR A 305 -8.41 -7.15 7.59
C TYR A 305 -7.64 -6.94 8.90
N TYR A 306 -8.33 -6.51 9.96
CA TYR A 306 -7.69 -6.27 11.25
C TYR A 306 -7.29 -7.55 11.98
N SER A 307 -8.04 -8.65 11.82
CA SER A 307 -7.66 -9.96 12.39
C SER A 307 -6.35 -10.49 11.80
N GLU A 308 -6.12 -10.29 10.49
CA GLU A 308 -4.87 -10.65 9.83
C GLU A 308 -3.69 -9.82 10.37
N PHE A 309 -3.89 -8.53 10.66
CA PHE A 309 -2.88 -7.71 11.34
C PHE A 309 -2.58 -8.19 12.76
N ILE A 310 -3.61 -8.49 13.55
CA ILE A 310 -3.46 -9.06 14.90
C ILE A 310 -2.66 -10.35 14.84
N TYR A 311 -2.99 -11.24 13.90
CA TYR A 311 -2.26 -12.48 13.69
C TYR A 311 -0.80 -12.21 13.28
N ALA A 312 -0.56 -11.30 12.35
CA ALA A 312 0.78 -10.98 11.87
C ALA A 312 1.69 -10.46 12.98
N TYR A 313 1.19 -9.55 13.83
CA TYR A 313 1.94 -9.04 14.97
C TYR A 313 2.11 -10.09 16.07
N SER A 314 1.05 -10.82 16.43
CA SER A 314 1.13 -11.85 17.48
C SER A 314 2.04 -13.02 17.11
N SER A 315 2.11 -13.40 15.83
CA SER A 315 3.03 -14.42 15.32
C SER A 315 4.44 -13.89 15.03
N LEU A 316 4.68 -12.58 15.19
CA LEU A 316 5.92 -11.88 14.80
C LEU A 316 6.26 -12.03 13.31
N SER A 317 5.28 -12.32 12.45
CA SER A 317 5.45 -12.18 11.00
C SER A 317 5.54 -10.71 10.60
N ARG A 318 5.11 -9.79 11.47
CA ARG A 318 5.47 -8.38 11.46
C ARG A 318 5.91 -7.92 12.84
N LEU A 319 6.80 -6.95 12.88
CA LEU A 319 7.34 -6.35 14.10
C LEU A 319 6.79 -4.94 14.25
N PRO A 320 6.04 -4.63 15.33
CA PRO A 320 5.42 -3.31 15.46
C PRO A 320 6.43 -2.23 15.88
N VAL A 321 7.44 -2.57 16.69
CA VAL A 321 8.36 -1.62 17.36
C VAL A 321 9.46 -1.01 16.43
N ILE A 322 9.40 -1.30 15.13
CA ILE A 322 10.27 -0.73 14.10
C ILE A 322 9.43 0.16 13.18
N SER A 323 10.08 1.00 12.37
CA SER A 323 9.40 1.75 11.30
C SER A 323 8.48 0.82 10.50
N ALA A 324 7.25 1.27 10.24
CA ALA A 324 6.23 0.46 9.59
C ALA A 324 6.66 -0.07 8.21
N SER A 325 7.47 0.68 7.45
CA SER A 325 8.05 0.25 6.16
C SER A 325 9.06 -0.88 6.30
N ASN A 326 9.58 -1.12 7.51
CA ASN A 326 10.56 -2.14 7.83
C ASN A 326 9.96 -3.18 8.80
N SER A 327 8.64 -3.30 8.88
CA SER A 327 8.00 -4.19 9.87
C SER A 327 8.00 -5.66 9.46
N ASP A 328 8.17 -5.99 8.18
CA ASP A 328 8.25 -7.38 7.71
C ASP A 328 9.71 -7.89 7.75
N PRO A 329 10.06 -8.85 8.65
CA PRO A 329 11.39 -9.43 8.72
C PRO A 329 11.75 -10.30 7.51
N ASN A 330 10.78 -10.75 6.72
CA ASN A 330 10.98 -11.59 5.54
C ASN A 330 11.04 -10.81 4.23
N GLU A 331 10.69 -9.52 4.23
CA GLU A 331 10.76 -8.68 3.04
C GLU A 331 12.21 -8.56 2.56
N GLU A 332 12.47 -8.98 1.32
CA GLU A 332 13.76 -8.80 0.67
C GLU A 332 13.86 -7.38 0.12
N PRO A 333 14.97 -6.66 0.36
CA PRO A 333 15.12 -5.33 -0.17
C PRO A 333 15.23 -5.37 -1.69
N TYR A 334 14.57 -4.41 -2.37
CA TYR A 334 14.65 -4.27 -3.82
C TYR A 334 16.10 -4.13 -4.33
N GLN A 335 16.96 -3.48 -3.54
CA GLN A 335 18.40 -3.39 -3.81
C GLN A 335 19.20 -3.57 -2.52
N PRO A 336 20.28 -4.37 -2.53
CA PRO A 336 21.15 -4.49 -1.37
C PRO A 336 21.84 -3.15 -1.10
N SER A 337 21.57 -2.58 0.06
CA SER A 337 22.21 -1.34 0.52
C SER A 337 22.67 -1.51 1.97
N THR A 338 23.64 -0.69 2.39
CA THR A 338 24.08 -0.67 3.80
C THR A 338 22.92 -0.33 4.74
N TYR A 339 21.97 0.50 4.28
CA TYR A 339 20.75 0.81 5.02
C TYR A 339 19.93 -0.46 5.29
N TYR A 340 19.67 -1.28 4.27
CA TYR A 340 18.89 -2.51 4.45
C TYR A 340 19.58 -3.55 5.32
N SER A 341 20.92 -3.65 5.26
CA SER A 341 21.65 -4.54 6.17
C SER A 341 21.48 -4.11 7.64
N GLU A 342 21.49 -2.80 7.92
CA GLU A 342 21.27 -2.29 9.28
C GLU A 342 19.82 -2.51 9.74
N VAL A 343 18.85 -2.36 8.85
CA VAL A 343 17.43 -2.64 9.13
C VAL A 343 17.24 -4.13 9.45
N LYS A 344 17.85 -5.02 8.67
CA LYS A 344 17.78 -6.48 8.91
C LYS A 344 18.41 -6.87 10.24
N GLU A 345 19.55 -6.28 10.61
CA GLU A 345 20.16 -6.49 11.94
C GLU A 345 19.19 -6.06 13.06
N GLU A 346 18.55 -4.90 12.90
CA GLU A 346 17.56 -4.38 13.85
C GLU A 346 16.31 -5.27 13.97
N GLN A 347 15.77 -5.76 12.84
CA GLN A 347 14.65 -6.70 12.80
C GLN A 347 14.99 -8.02 13.51
N GLN A 348 16.14 -8.61 13.22
CA GLN A 348 16.58 -9.87 13.82
C GLN A 348 16.81 -9.74 15.33
N ALA A 349 17.44 -8.64 15.74
CA ALA A 349 17.60 -8.27 17.13
C ALA A 349 16.26 -8.19 17.87
N LEU A 350 15.29 -7.48 17.30
CA LEU A 350 13.97 -7.30 17.88
C LEU A 350 13.19 -8.61 17.98
N LEU A 351 13.22 -9.43 16.93
CA LEU A 351 12.62 -10.77 16.91
C LEU A 351 13.21 -11.68 17.99
N ALA A 352 14.54 -11.69 18.13
CA ALA A 352 15.23 -12.44 19.17
C ALA A 352 14.82 -11.96 20.56
N LEU A 353 14.69 -10.65 20.74
CA LEU A 353 14.31 -10.05 22.01
C LEU A 353 12.87 -10.38 22.41
N TYR A 354 11.92 -10.35 21.49
CA TYR A 354 10.55 -10.80 21.75
C TYR A 354 10.51 -12.24 22.28
N ARG A 355 11.25 -13.14 21.62
CA ARG A 355 11.35 -14.56 22.02
C ARG A 355 12.04 -14.72 23.39
N GLU A 356 13.15 -14.02 23.61
CA GLU A 356 13.88 -14.04 24.88
C GLU A 356 13.02 -13.54 26.05
N CYS A 357 12.15 -12.55 25.79
CA CYS A 357 11.21 -12.02 26.77
C CYS A 357 9.88 -12.80 26.84
N GLY A 358 9.78 -13.97 26.21
CA GLY A 358 8.67 -14.91 26.39
C GLY A 358 7.42 -14.62 25.57
N TRP A 359 7.49 -13.82 24.50
CA TRP A 359 6.34 -13.58 23.62
C TRP A 359 5.88 -14.86 22.89
N PRO A 360 4.56 -15.15 22.80
CA PRO A 360 3.43 -14.41 23.36
C PRO A 360 3.02 -14.85 24.78
N ASP A 361 3.40 -16.04 25.24
CA ASP A 361 2.79 -16.69 26.42
C ASP A 361 3.34 -16.19 27.77
N GLU A 362 4.66 -16.14 27.93
CA GLU A 362 5.34 -15.74 29.17
C GLU A 362 5.89 -14.31 29.09
N TRP A 363 5.09 -13.41 28.52
CA TRP A 363 5.55 -12.09 28.10
C TRP A 363 6.01 -11.19 29.25
N ARG A 364 7.31 -10.85 29.26
CA ARG A 364 7.96 -9.96 30.23
C ARG A 364 8.13 -8.55 29.66
N ARG A 365 7.02 -7.84 29.47
CA ARG A 365 6.97 -6.48 28.86
C ARG A 365 8.03 -5.50 29.41
N ALA A 366 8.14 -5.39 30.74
CA ALA A 366 9.06 -4.43 31.35
C ALA A 366 10.54 -4.77 31.07
N GLU A 367 10.88 -6.06 31.06
CA GLU A 367 12.22 -6.53 30.70
C GLU A 367 12.52 -6.25 29.22
N PHE A 368 11.57 -6.53 28.34
CA PHE A 368 11.67 -6.23 26.91
C PHE A 368 11.93 -4.76 26.66
N LEU A 369 11.13 -3.85 27.23
CA LEU A 369 11.28 -2.42 27.03
C LEU A 369 12.65 -1.91 27.48
N ALA A 370 13.15 -2.41 28.62
CA ALA A 370 14.47 -2.05 29.13
C ALA A 370 15.61 -2.52 28.20
N LYS A 371 15.54 -3.78 27.73
CA LYS A 371 16.53 -4.34 26.80
C LYS A 371 16.47 -3.64 25.44
N TRP A 372 15.28 -3.39 24.91
CA TRP A 372 15.10 -2.72 23.63
C TRP A 372 15.64 -1.29 23.65
N ALA A 373 15.36 -0.53 24.72
CA ALA A 373 15.91 0.82 24.88
C ALA A 373 17.45 0.82 24.86
N ALA A 374 18.08 -0.13 25.56
CA ALA A 374 19.54 -0.27 25.55
C ALA A 374 20.07 -0.63 24.15
N GLN A 375 19.42 -1.56 23.46
CA GLN A 375 19.82 -2.01 22.13
C GLN A 375 19.63 -0.93 21.06
N LYS A 376 18.50 -0.22 21.08
CA LYS A 376 18.23 0.93 20.19
C LYS A 376 19.28 2.03 20.38
N ALA A 377 19.68 2.32 21.62
CA ALA A 377 20.76 3.27 21.90
C ALA A 377 22.11 2.81 21.32
N GLU A 378 22.42 1.51 21.39
CA GLU A 378 23.63 0.95 20.79
C GLU A 378 23.61 1.04 19.25
N ILE A 379 22.52 0.62 18.61
CA ILE A 379 22.32 0.70 17.14
C ILE A 379 22.48 2.16 16.69
N THR A 380 21.81 3.09 17.38
CA THR A 380 21.90 4.53 17.08
C THR A 380 23.34 5.04 17.16
N ARG A 381 24.10 4.62 18.19
CA ARG A 381 25.51 4.97 18.34
C ARG A 381 26.37 4.41 17.20
N LYS A 382 26.16 3.15 16.79
CA LYS A 382 26.87 2.52 15.65
C LYS A 382 26.59 3.27 14.35
N ARG A 383 25.32 3.55 14.05
CA ARG A 383 24.89 4.31 12.86
C ARG A 383 25.56 5.69 12.78
N ARG A 384 25.59 6.41 13.91
CA ARG A 384 26.26 7.72 13.99
C ARG A 384 27.76 7.61 13.68
N ALA A 385 28.46 6.64 14.26
CA ALA A 385 29.89 6.44 14.01
C ALA A 385 30.19 6.11 12.54
N ILE A 386 29.35 5.30 11.89
CA ILE A 386 29.48 4.97 10.46
C ILE A 386 29.30 6.23 9.61
N ARG A 387 28.25 7.03 9.84
CA ARG A 387 28.01 8.29 9.11
C ARG A 387 29.16 9.29 9.27
N GLU A 388 29.69 9.42 10.49
CA GLU A 388 30.84 10.28 10.76
C GLU A 388 32.11 9.78 10.04
N ALA A 389 32.32 8.47 9.95
CA ALA A 389 33.44 7.89 9.21
C ALA A 389 33.30 8.08 7.69
N GLN A 390 32.10 7.91 7.14
CA GLN A 390 31.80 8.15 5.72
C GLN A 390 31.97 9.63 5.35
N SER A 391 31.46 10.56 6.18
CA SER A 391 31.62 11.99 5.96
C SER A 391 33.10 12.43 5.95
N LYS A 392 33.95 11.81 6.78
CA LYS A 392 35.40 12.07 6.77
C LYS A 392 36.11 11.52 5.53
N LYS A 393 35.60 10.43 4.93
CA LYS A 393 36.17 9.87 3.69
C LYS A 393 35.86 10.72 2.47
N GLY A 394 34.66 11.30 2.36
CA GLY A 394 34.26 12.14 1.23
C GLY A 394 34.87 13.55 1.18
N ARG A 395 35.67 13.94 2.18
CA ARG A 395 36.35 15.26 2.23
C ARG A 395 37.83 15.22 1.82
N LYS A 396 38.36 14.02 1.55
CA LYS A 396 39.72 13.83 1.02
C LYS A 396 39.62 13.58 -0.46
#